data_AF-A0A4Q3Z6F5-F1
#
_entry.id   AF-A0A4Q3Z6F5-F1
#
_cell.length_a   1.000
_cell.length_b   1.000
_cell.length_c   1.000
_cell.angle_alpha   90.00
_cell.angle_beta   90.00
_cell.angle_gamma   90.00
#
_symmetry.space_group_name_H-M   'P 1'
#
loop_
_entity.id
_entity.type
_entity.pdbx_description
1 polymer ?
#
loop_
_entity_poly.entity_id
_entity_poly.type
_entity_poly.pdbx_seq_one_letter_code
_entity_poly.pdbx_strand_id
1 'polypeptide(L)' 'MTTNSSRLRGRPRGFDPEQAVATAQRLFHARGYDAVSIADLTAALGIN' A
#
# COMPACT_ATOMS: atom_id res chain seq x y z
N MET A 1 10.05 24.45 8.85
CA MET A 1 9.05 23.38 8.64
C MET A 1 9.49 22.58 7.40
N THR A 2 10.44 21.66 7.54
CA THR A 2 11.05 21.00 6.36
C THR A 2 10.79 19.51 6.45
N THR A 3 9.76 19.03 5.75
CA THR A 3 9.48 17.60 5.61
C THR A 3 10.50 16.99 4.64
N ASN A 4 11.59 16.47 5.21
CA ASN A 4 12.57 15.69 4.49
C ASN A 4 11.93 14.37 4.06
N SER A 5 11.34 14.39 2.86
CA SER A 5 10.77 13.23 2.19
C SER A 5 11.95 12.38 1.70
N SER A 6 12.45 11.56 2.63
CA SER A 6 13.52 10.60 2.39
C SER A 6 13.25 9.85 1.08
N ARG A 7 14.17 10.01 0.13
CA ARG A 7 14.25 9.20 -1.08
C ARG A 7 14.64 7.78 -0.67
N LEU A 8 13.68 7.03 -0.14
CA LEU A 8 13.87 5.64 0.23
C LEU A 8 14.02 4.84 -1.06
N ARG A 9 15.27 4.37 -1.29
CA ARG A 9 15.61 3.30 -2.22
C ARG A 9 14.61 2.16 -1.98
N GLY A 10 13.67 1.95 -2.89
CA GLY A 10 12.61 0.95 -2.74
C GLY A 10 11.23 1.36 -3.23
N ARG A 11 10.96 2.64 -3.53
CA ARG A 11 9.72 3.02 -4.20
C ARG A 11 9.87 2.82 -5.71
N PRO A 12 9.37 1.73 -6.33
CA PRO A 12 9.35 1.63 -7.78
C PRO A 12 8.61 2.86 -8.32
N ARG A 13 9.07 3.40 -9.45
CA ARG A 13 8.62 4.69 -10.01
C ARG A 13 7.12 4.74 -10.34
N GLY A 14 6.37 3.65 -10.12
CA GLY A 14 4.92 3.54 -10.27
C GLY A 14 4.13 3.21 -8.98
N PHE A 15 4.74 3.21 -7.79
CA PHE A 15 3.97 3.00 -6.56
C PHE A 15 3.23 4.28 -6.14
N ASP A 16 1.91 4.25 -6.35
CA ASP A 16 0.99 5.30 -5.96
C ASP A 16 0.28 4.94 -4.63
N PRO A 17 0.67 5.58 -3.50
CA PRO A 17 0.15 5.27 -2.18
C PRO A 17 -1.34 5.62 -2.07
N GLU A 18 -1.86 6.58 -2.84
CA GLU A 18 -3.29 6.89 -2.80
C GLU A 18 -4.10 5.76 -3.42
N GLN A 19 -3.66 5.24 -4.56
CA GLN A 19 -4.24 4.03 -5.16
C GLN A 19 -4.09 2.83 -4.24
N ALA A 20 -2.96 2.76 -3.53
CA ALA A 20 -2.70 1.66 -2.61
C ALA A 20 -3.67 1.65 -1.43
N VAL A 21 -3.91 2.81 -0.82
CA VAL A 21 -4.86 2.99 0.28
C VAL A 21 -6.29 2.72 -0.20
N ALA A 22 -6.67 3.22 -1.38
CA ALA A 22 -8.00 2.95 -1.93
C ALA A 22 -8.25 1.46 -2.19
N THR A 23 -7.24 0.76 -2.70
CA THR A 23 -7.30 -0.70 -2.93
C THR A 23 -7.34 -1.44 -1.60
N ALA A 24 -6.49 -1.07 -0.65
CA ALA A 24 -6.47 -1.63 0.70
C ALA A 24 -7.83 -1.52 1.38
N GLN A 25 -8.43 -0.33 1.35
CA GLN A 25 -9.71 -0.05 1.99
C GLN A 25 -10.85 -0.87 1.40
N ARG A 26 -10.88 -1.07 0.07
CA ARG A 26 -11.84 -1.98 -0.58
C ARG A 26 -11.64 -3.43 -0.13
N LEU A 27 -10.38 -3.87 -0.04
CA LEU A 27 -10.03 -5.22 0.40
C LEU A 27 -10.48 -5.47 1.85
N PHE A 28 -10.20 -4.51 2.73
CA PHE A 28 -10.65 -4.53 4.13
C PHE A 28 -12.17 -4.53 4.26
N HIS A 29 -12.89 -3.74 3.44
CA HIS A 29 -14.35 -3.75 3.46
C HIS A 29 -14.96 -5.05 2.93
N ALA A 30 -14.33 -5.69 1.93
CA ALA A 30 -14.87 -6.90 1.32
C ALA A 30 -14.60 -8.17 2.15
N ARG A 31 -13.43 -8.26 2.81
CA ARG A 31 -12.99 -9.46 3.53
C ARG A 31 -12.98 -9.32 5.06
N GLY A 32 -13.07 -8.11 5.57
CA GLY A 32 -12.92 -7.81 7.00
C GLY A 32 -11.45 -7.68 7.41
N TYR A 33 -11.21 -7.00 8.53
CA TYR A 33 -9.86 -6.71 9.04
C TYR A 33 -9.04 -7.95 9.40
N ASP A 34 -9.70 -9.03 9.82
CA ASP A 34 -9.03 -10.26 10.27
C ASP A 34 -8.46 -11.08 9.10
N ALA A 35 -9.07 -10.96 7.92
CA ALA A 35 -8.73 -11.76 6.74
C ALA A 35 -7.82 -11.03 5.73
N VAL A 36 -7.39 -9.80 6.02
CA VAL A 36 -6.53 -9.01 5.13
C VAL A 36 -5.20 -8.76 5.83
N SER A 37 -4.17 -9.48 5.40
CA SER A 37 -2.82 -9.30 5.92
C SER A 37 -1.99 -8.32 5.09
N ILE A 38 -0.88 -7.84 5.65
CA ILE A 38 0.08 -7.00 4.91
C ILE A 38 0.60 -7.72 3.67
N ALA A 39 0.73 -9.05 3.72
CA ALA A 39 1.09 -9.88 2.57
C ALA A 39 0.03 -9.82 1.43
N ASP A 40 -1.26 -9.84 1.77
CA ASP A 40 -2.34 -9.68 0.78
C ASP A 40 -2.36 -8.28 0.20
N LEU A 41 -2.05 -7.26 1.02
CA LEU A 41 -1.90 -5.89 0.56
C LEU A 41 -0.73 -5.75 -0.40
N THR A 42 0.46 -6.24 -0.05
CA THR A 42 1.63 -6.17 -0.95
C THR A 42 1.41 -6.98 -2.24
N ALA A 43 0.74 -8.13 -2.16
CA ALA A 43 0.36 -8.92 -3.32
C ALA A 43 -0.67 -8.19 -4.21
N ALA A 44 -1.71 -7.59 -3.62
CA ALA A 44 -2.71 -6.81 -4.34
C ALA A 44 -2.13 -5.54 -4.98
N LEU A 45 -1.08 -4.97 -4.37
CA LEU A 45 -0.38 -3.79 -4.84
C LEU A 45 0.77 -4.09 -5.80
N GLY A 46 1.06 -5.37 -6.05
CA GLY A 46 2.13 -5.80 -6.95
C GLY A 46 3.53 -5.38 -6.48
N ILE A 47 3.72 -5.21 -5.18
CA ILE A 47 5.03 -4.89 -4.58
C ILE A 47 5.72 -6.23 -4.25
N ASN A 48 6.83 -6.52 -4.93
CA ASN A 48 7.72 -7.65 -4.65
C ASN A 48 9.12 -7.14 -4.29
#